data_AF-A0A8T4M4L8-F1
#
_entry.id   AF-A0A8T4M4L8-F1
#
_cell.length_a   1.000
_cell.length_b   1.000
_cell.length_c   1.000
_cell.angle_alpha   90.00
_cell.angle_beta   90.00
_cell.angle_gamma   90.00
#
_symmetry.space_group_name_H-M   'P 1'
#
loop_
_entity.id
_entity.type
_entity.pdbx_description
1 polymer ?
#
loop_
_entity_poly.entity_id
_entity_poly.type
_entity_poly.pdbx_seq_one_letter_code
_entity_poly.pdbx_strand_id
1 'polypeptide(L)'
;MSIVTKDIRKEIEAYSRISSPDFMMEAAREFATRICPIRGVLQIEDLMLFGSVAKKRNSPADLDLLVIHNNPIFDRFKELGLRRDVEDLQKYATLAGWLNQSGVDLFQVLRGSRAEQLITWGIFNLSYLNKKFFTSQEYREWIRQFNKNPDFEANIFSYGLLWNPQTARYDLSAHSRYIISSENRAA
;
A
#
# COMPACT_ATOMS: atom_id res chain seq x y z
N MET A 1 -1.63 40.01 -20.86
CA MET A 1 -1.99 39.59 -19.50
C MET A 1 -2.88 38.36 -19.59
N SER A 2 -2.60 37.23 -18.94
CA SER A 2 -1.42 36.89 -18.16
C SER A 2 -1.23 35.36 -18.14
N ILE A 3 0.03 34.94 -18.25
CA ILE A 3 0.58 33.59 -18.37
C ILE A 3 0.08 32.62 -17.27
N VAL A 4 -0.42 33.18 -16.16
CA VAL A 4 -1.04 32.49 -15.01
C VAL A 4 -2.15 31.49 -15.38
N THR A 5 -2.91 31.73 -16.46
CA THR A 5 -4.05 30.86 -16.82
C THR A 5 -3.67 29.58 -17.58
N LYS A 6 -2.51 29.55 -18.25
CA LYS A 6 -2.04 28.34 -18.96
C LYS A 6 -1.38 27.34 -18.02
N ASP A 7 -0.65 27.83 -17.02
CA ASP A 7 0.03 26.97 -16.05
C ASP A 7 -0.97 26.34 -15.07
N ILE A 8 -1.97 27.10 -14.59
CA ILE A 8 -3.06 26.55 -13.76
C ILE A 8 -3.86 25.48 -14.51
N ARG A 9 -4.13 25.65 -15.82
CA ARG A 9 -4.83 24.62 -16.61
C ARG A 9 -4.00 23.34 -16.74
N LYS A 10 -2.69 23.44 -16.95
CA LYS A 10 -1.80 22.28 -16.99
C LYS A 10 -1.71 21.57 -15.64
N GLU A 11 -1.69 22.32 -14.54
CA GLU A 11 -1.70 21.76 -13.19
C GLU A 11 -3.04 21.07 -12.87
N ILE A 12 -4.18 21.67 -13.24
CA ILE A 12 -5.51 21.05 -13.09
C ILE A 12 -5.64 19.81 -13.98
N GLU A 13 -5.16 19.84 -15.22
CA GLU A 13 -5.16 18.68 -16.12
C GLU A 13 -4.21 17.58 -15.63
N ALA A 14 -3.06 17.94 -15.07
CA ALA A 14 -2.17 16.99 -14.42
C ALA A 14 -2.87 16.36 -13.20
N TYR A 15 -3.47 17.17 -12.33
CA TYR A 15 -4.17 16.69 -11.14
C TYR A 15 -5.39 15.82 -11.48
N SER A 16 -6.17 16.17 -12.50
CA SER A 16 -7.33 15.37 -12.95
C SER A 16 -6.93 14.03 -13.56
N ARG A 17 -5.79 13.97 -14.26
CA ARG A 17 -5.23 12.71 -14.76
C ARG A 17 -4.71 11.82 -13.61
N ILE A 18 -4.04 12.42 -12.63
CA ILE A 18 -3.46 11.70 -11.49
C ILE A 18 -4.56 11.14 -10.58
N SER A 19 -5.64 11.89 -10.37
CA SER A 19 -6.81 11.47 -9.59
C SER A 19 -7.81 10.60 -10.37
N SER A 20 -7.46 10.16 -11.58
CA SER A 20 -8.31 9.21 -12.32
C SER A 20 -8.17 7.79 -11.74
N PRO A 21 -9.29 7.04 -11.59
CA PRO A 21 -9.25 5.67 -11.07
C PRO A 21 -8.36 4.75 -11.90
N ASP A 22 -8.34 4.94 -13.21
CA ASP A 22 -7.53 4.15 -14.14
C ASP A 22 -6.03 4.39 -13.93
N PHE A 23 -5.60 5.64 -13.73
CA PHE A 23 -4.21 5.95 -13.44
C PHE A 23 -3.76 5.30 -12.12
N MET A 24 -4.57 5.41 -11.07
CA MET A 24 -4.28 4.81 -9.77
C MET A 24 -4.23 3.27 -9.84
N MET A 25 -5.17 2.66 -10.58
CA MET A 25 -5.17 1.21 -10.77
C MET A 25 -3.93 0.75 -11.56
N GLU A 26 -3.57 1.43 -12.64
CA GLU A 26 -2.36 1.10 -13.41
C GLU A 26 -1.09 1.29 -12.58
N ALA A 27 -1.02 2.31 -11.73
CA ALA A 27 0.09 2.49 -10.79
C ALA A 27 0.18 1.34 -9.76
N ALA A 28 -0.96 0.89 -9.22
CA ALA A 28 -1.01 -0.27 -8.33
C ALA A 28 -0.53 -1.54 -9.05
N ARG A 29 -1.00 -1.80 -10.28
CA ARG A 29 -0.60 -2.97 -11.07
C ARG A 29 0.89 -2.95 -11.39
N GLU A 30 1.43 -1.78 -11.75
CA GLU A 30 2.85 -1.61 -12.02
C GLU A 30 3.70 -1.88 -10.78
N PHE A 31 3.28 -1.36 -9.62
CA PHE A 31 3.91 -1.68 -8.34
C PHE A 31 3.96 -3.18 -8.08
N ALA A 32 2.82 -3.87 -8.16
CA ALA A 32 2.77 -5.31 -7.93
C ALA A 32 3.61 -6.11 -8.91
N THR A 33 3.60 -5.74 -10.19
CA THR A 33 4.39 -6.40 -11.24
C THR A 33 5.89 -6.29 -10.98
N ARG A 34 6.34 -5.17 -10.41
CA ARG A 34 7.76 -4.94 -10.08
C ARG A 34 8.18 -5.59 -8.76
N ILE A 35 7.30 -5.63 -7.77
CA ILE A 35 7.59 -6.19 -6.44
C ILE A 35 7.45 -7.71 -6.40
N CYS A 36 6.49 -8.28 -7.13
CA CYS A 36 6.21 -9.72 -7.07
C CYS A 36 7.43 -10.62 -7.39
N PRO A 37 8.30 -10.30 -8.38
CA PRO A 37 9.51 -11.09 -8.65
C PRO A 37 10.49 -11.17 -7.47
N ILE A 38 10.52 -10.16 -6.61
CA ILE A 38 11.43 -10.07 -5.46
C ILE A 38 10.76 -10.36 -4.12
N ARG A 39 9.47 -10.75 -4.13
CA ARG A 39 8.67 -10.94 -2.90
C ARG A 39 9.27 -11.97 -1.95
N GLY A 40 9.91 -13.00 -2.47
CA GLY A 40 10.57 -14.03 -1.65
C GLY A 40 11.72 -13.48 -0.83
N VAL A 41 12.54 -12.61 -1.43
CA VAL A 41 13.64 -11.91 -0.74
C VAL A 41 13.10 -10.96 0.32
N LEU A 42 12.03 -10.24 -0.02
CA LEU A 42 11.36 -9.30 0.88
C LEU A 42 10.47 -9.99 1.93
N GLN A 43 10.30 -11.30 1.87
CA GLN A 43 9.35 -12.07 2.69
C GLN A 43 7.93 -11.46 2.67
N ILE A 44 7.49 -11.01 1.49
CA ILE A 44 6.14 -10.54 1.23
C ILE A 44 5.29 -11.75 0.86
N GLU A 45 4.21 -11.94 1.60
CA GLU A 45 3.21 -12.98 1.32
C GLU A 45 2.29 -12.54 0.19
N ASP A 46 1.65 -11.38 0.36
CA ASP A 46 0.65 -10.84 -0.55
C ASP A 46 0.71 -9.32 -0.61
N LEU A 47 0.23 -8.77 -1.73
CA LEU A 47 0.00 -7.34 -1.93
C LEU A 47 -1.50 -7.10 -2.04
N MET A 48 -2.03 -6.13 -1.32
CA MET A 48 -3.45 -5.84 -1.29
C MET A 48 -3.70 -4.39 -1.68
N LEU A 49 -4.64 -4.20 -2.60
CA LEU A 49 -5.27 -2.92 -2.90
C LEU A 49 -6.49 -2.75 -1.99
N PHE A 50 -6.58 -1.58 -1.35
CA PHE A 50 -7.73 -1.22 -0.55
C PHE A 50 -8.09 0.26 -0.76
N GLY A 51 -8.83 0.84 0.18
CA GLY A 51 -9.21 2.25 0.14
C GLY A 51 -10.17 2.64 -0.98
N SER A 52 -10.03 3.89 -1.43
CA SER A 52 -10.93 4.54 -2.39
C SER A 52 -10.86 3.90 -3.79
N VAL A 53 -9.67 3.47 -4.22
CA VAL A 53 -9.42 2.83 -5.51
C VAL A 53 -10.07 1.44 -5.57
N ALA A 54 -9.89 0.61 -4.53
CA ALA A 54 -10.56 -0.71 -4.45
C ALA A 54 -12.09 -0.58 -4.45
N LYS A 55 -12.63 0.48 -3.83
CA LYS A 55 -14.05 0.83 -3.83
C LYS A 55 -14.56 1.39 -5.15
N LYS A 56 -13.70 1.56 -6.17
CA LYS A 56 -14.03 2.14 -7.47
C LYS A 56 -14.66 3.54 -7.37
N ARG A 57 -14.16 4.39 -6.45
CA ARG A 57 -14.56 5.80 -6.42
C ARG A 57 -14.11 6.49 -7.71
N ASN A 58 -14.91 7.44 -8.20
CA ASN A 58 -14.62 8.15 -9.45
C ASN A 58 -13.42 9.10 -9.37
N SER A 59 -13.01 9.51 -8.17
CA SER A 59 -11.91 10.45 -7.95
C SER A 59 -11.17 10.09 -6.66
N PRO A 60 -10.36 9.00 -6.66
CA PRO A 60 -9.49 8.68 -5.54
C PRO A 60 -8.47 9.81 -5.31
N ALA A 61 -8.32 10.23 -4.05
CA ALA A 61 -7.33 11.23 -3.68
C ALA A 61 -5.90 10.63 -3.59
N ASP A 62 -5.83 9.35 -3.27
CA ASP A 62 -4.64 8.59 -2.98
C ASP A 62 -4.77 7.13 -3.43
N LEU A 63 -3.63 6.43 -3.44
CA LEU A 63 -3.55 5.00 -3.67
C LEU A 63 -3.14 4.30 -2.38
N ASP A 64 -4.09 3.56 -1.80
CA ASP A 64 -3.88 2.76 -0.59
C ASP A 64 -3.48 1.32 -0.93
N LEU A 65 -2.26 0.94 -0.58
CA LEU A 65 -1.73 -0.41 -0.73
C LEU A 65 -1.27 -0.97 0.61
N LEU A 66 -1.53 -2.25 0.83
CA LEU A 66 -1.15 -2.98 2.03
C LEU A 66 -0.23 -4.15 1.64
N VAL A 67 0.98 -4.13 2.20
CA VAL A 67 1.96 -5.23 2.07
C VAL A 67 1.74 -6.19 3.23
N ILE A 68 1.34 -7.43 2.92
CA ILE A 68 1.26 -8.51 3.89
C ILE A 68 2.60 -9.25 3.90
N HIS A 69 3.24 -9.36 5.06
CA HIS A 69 4.61 -9.85 5.14
C HIS A 69 4.89 -10.73 6.36
N ASN A 70 6.05 -11.38 6.36
CA ASN A 70 6.68 -11.95 7.55
C ASN A 70 8.01 -11.26 7.91
N ASN A 71 8.39 -10.21 7.17
CA ASN A 71 9.67 -9.53 7.33
C ASN A 71 9.73 -8.61 8.58
N PRO A 72 10.70 -8.79 9.48
CA PRO A 72 10.90 -7.91 10.63
C PRO A 72 11.21 -6.44 10.28
N ILE A 73 11.80 -6.18 9.10
CA ILE A 73 12.09 -4.80 8.65
C ILE A 73 10.79 -4.02 8.49
N PHE A 74 9.75 -4.63 7.93
CA PHE A 74 8.46 -3.97 7.75
C PHE A 74 7.72 -3.76 9.08
N ASP A 75 7.85 -4.67 10.06
CA ASP A 75 7.32 -4.45 11.41
C ASP A 75 7.98 -3.24 12.07
N ARG A 76 9.32 -3.16 12.01
CA ARG A 76 10.07 -1.99 12.48
C ARG A 76 9.67 -0.70 11.76
N PHE A 77 9.43 -0.79 10.44
CA PHE A 77 9.07 0.36 9.63
C PHE A 77 7.67 0.88 9.95
N LYS A 78 6.77 0.02 10.41
CA LYS A 78 5.39 0.39 10.73
C LYS A 78 5.31 1.58 11.68
N GLU A 79 6.15 1.62 12.72
CA GLU A 79 6.19 2.74 13.68
C GLU A 79 6.57 4.07 13.00
N LEU A 80 7.56 4.05 12.11
CA LEU A 80 7.94 5.22 11.31
C LEU A 80 6.86 5.60 10.29
N GLY A 81 6.21 4.60 9.67
CA GLY A 81 5.11 4.80 8.74
C GLY A 81 3.94 5.56 9.35
N LEU A 82 3.68 5.36 10.64
CA LEU A 82 2.60 6.02 11.40
C LEU A 82 2.92 7.46 11.83
N ARG A 83 4.18 7.89 11.75
CA ARG A 83 4.60 9.25 12.12
C ARG A 83 4.12 10.27 11.09
N ARG A 84 3.34 11.25 11.54
CA ARG A 84 2.83 12.35 10.69
C ARG A 84 3.79 13.52 10.57
N ASP A 85 4.77 13.59 11.45
CA ASP A 85 5.83 14.60 11.49
C ASP A 85 7.01 14.28 10.56
N VAL A 86 6.94 13.17 9.82
CA VAL A 86 7.96 12.74 8.85
C VAL A 86 7.33 12.71 7.46
N GLU A 87 7.99 13.31 6.48
CA GLU A 87 7.54 13.32 5.09
C GLU A 87 7.59 11.92 4.46
N ASP A 88 6.65 11.62 3.56
CA ASP A 88 6.53 10.30 2.96
C ASP A 88 7.73 9.91 2.10
N LEU A 89 8.37 10.87 1.42
CA LEU A 89 9.62 10.63 0.70
C LEU A 89 10.75 10.21 1.64
N GLN A 90 10.84 10.82 2.82
CA GLN A 90 11.84 10.47 3.83
C GLN A 90 11.56 9.08 4.44
N LYS A 91 10.30 8.75 4.70
CA LYS A 91 9.90 7.39 5.11
C LYS A 91 10.31 6.37 4.04
N TYR A 92 9.99 6.64 2.78
CA TYR A 92 10.34 5.76 1.67
C TYR A 92 11.85 5.57 1.54
N ALA A 93 12.64 6.64 1.61
CA ALA A 93 14.10 6.56 1.59
C ALA A 93 14.67 5.74 2.75
N THR A 94 14.07 5.87 3.94
CA THR A 94 14.48 5.09 5.12
C THR A 94 14.22 3.60 4.91
N LEU A 95 13.02 3.23 4.41
CA LEU A 95 12.71 1.83 4.11
C LEU A 95 13.63 1.26 3.04
N ALA A 96 13.84 2.01 1.95
CA ALA A 96 14.74 1.61 0.87
C ALA A 96 16.15 1.37 1.41
N GLY A 97 16.64 2.23 2.31
CA GLY A 97 17.93 2.05 2.98
C GLY A 97 18.01 0.75 3.79
N TRP A 98 16.97 0.41 4.56
CA TRP A 98 16.93 -0.84 5.34
C TRP A 98 16.85 -2.08 4.45
N LEU A 99 16.07 -2.03 3.37
CA LEU A 99 15.97 -3.14 2.41
C LEU A 99 17.23 -3.31 1.58
N ASN A 100 17.96 -2.23 1.29
CA ASN A 100 19.21 -2.30 0.56
C ASN A 100 20.29 -3.08 1.33
N GLN A 101 20.29 -2.98 2.67
CA GLN A 101 21.13 -3.83 3.53
C GLN A 101 20.81 -5.33 3.39
N SER A 102 19.60 -5.66 2.91
CA SER A 102 19.15 -7.01 2.60
C SER A 102 19.30 -7.38 1.11
N GLY A 103 20.01 -6.54 0.34
CA GLY A 103 20.30 -6.78 -1.08
C GLY A 103 19.20 -6.32 -2.05
N VAL A 104 18.22 -5.51 -1.61
CA VAL A 104 17.15 -4.99 -2.47
C VAL A 104 17.22 -3.47 -2.57
N ASP A 105 17.54 -2.97 -3.76
CA ASP A 105 17.43 -1.55 -4.09
C ASP A 105 15.99 -1.22 -4.54
N LEU A 106 15.16 -0.79 -3.59
CA LEU A 106 13.75 -0.47 -3.85
C LEU A 106 13.59 0.72 -4.81
N PHE A 107 14.51 1.70 -4.79
CA PHE A 107 14.49 2.81 -5.74
C PHE A 107 14.66 2.30 -7.16
N GLN A 108 15.65 1.43 -7.39
CA GLN A 108 15.87 0.87 -8.71
C GLN A 108 14.71 -0.02 -9.18
N VAL A 109 14.06 -0.75 -8.28
CA VAL A 109 12.88 -1.59 -8.59
C VAL A 109 11.72 -0.75 -9.12
N LEU A 110 11.43 0.39 -8.47
CA LEU A 110 10.31 1.26 -8.83
C LEU A 110 10.67 2.37 -9.83
N ARG A 111 11.93 2.47 -10.25
CA ARG A 111 12.39 3.54 -11.13
C ARG A 111 11.58 3.64 -12.42
N GLY A 112 11.16 4.86 -12.74
CA GLY A 112 10.36 5.22 -13.90
C GLY A 112 8.89 4.79 -13.83
N SER A 113 8.44 4.23 -12.71
CA SER A 113 7.06 3.76 -12.56
C SER A 113 6.09 4.87 -12.16
N ARG A 114 4.80 4.65 -12.40
CA ARG A 114 3.76 5.51 -11.83
C ARG A 114 3.74 5.45 -10.31
N ALA A 115 4.11 4.32 -9.72
CA ALA A 115 4.21 4.19 -8.27
C ALA A 115 5.28 5.12 -7.68
N GLU A 116 6.45 5.21 -8.31
CA GLU A 116 7.49 6.18 -7.94
C GLU A 116 6.95 7.62 -8.01
N GLN A 117 6.23 7.97 -9.08
CA GLN A 117 5.61 9.31 -9.20
C GLN A 117 4.63 9.58 -8.06
N LEU A 118 3.71 8.64 -7.78
CA LEU A 118 2.75 8.79 -6.68
C LEU A 118 3.43 8.92 -5.30
N ILE A 119 4.54 8.20 -5.07
CA ILE A 119 5.36 8.33 -3.85
C ILE A 119 5.95 9.75 -3.75
N THR A 120 6.52 10.26 -4.84
CA THR A 120 7.09 11.63 -4.85
C THR A 120 6.05 12.72 -4.62
N TRP A 121 4.79 12.46 -4.97
CA TRP A 121 3.67 13.37 -4.72
C TRP A 121 2.99 13.17 -3.37
N GLY A 122 3.41 12.18 -2.56
CA GLY A 122 2.82 11.93 -1.24
C GLY A 122 1.38 11.42 -1.29
N ILE A 123 0.99 10.73 -2.37
CA ILE A 123 -0.35 10.17 -2.56
C ILE A 123 -0.33 8.64 -2.74
N PHE A 124 0.81 8.02 -2.43
CA PHE A 124 1.00 6.57 -2.42
C PHE A 124 1.12 6.07 -0.98
N ASN A 125 0.00 5.65 -0.41
CA ASN A 125 -0.09 5.21 0.97
C ASN A 125 0.26 3.71 1.07
N LEU A 126 1.53 3.41 1.31
CA LEU A 126 1.98 2.03 1.51
C LEU A 126 1.96 1.67 3.01
N SER A 127 1.06 0.77 3.38
CA SER A 127 0.92 0.21 4.72
C SER A 127 1.53 -1.18 4.81
N TYR A 128 1.93 -1.59 6.02
CA TYR A 128 2.57 -2.87 6.28
C TYR A 128 1.84 -3.61 7.39
N LEU A 129 1.55 -4.89 7.15
CA LEU A 129 0.85 -5.75 8.10
C LEU A 129 1.49 -7.13 8.12
N ASN A 130 1.96 -7.55 9.30
CA ASN A 130 2.48 -8.90 9.45
C ASN A 130 1.34 -9.91 9.27
N LYS A 131 1.63 -11.04 8.60
CA LYS A 131 0.69 -12.15 8.37
C LYS A 131 0.11 -12.70 9.68
N LYS A 132 0.83 -12.56 10.80
CA LYS A 132 0.32 -12.85 12.16
C LYS A 132 -1.01 -12.18 12.47
N PHE A 133 -1.34 -11.04 11.84
CA PHE A 133 -2.65 -10.41 11.98
C PHE A 133 -3.81 -11.39 11.69
N PHE A 134 -3.67 -12.29 10.73
CA PHE A 134 -4.75 -13.21 10.37
C PHE A 134 -4.88 -14.39 11.33
N THR A 135 -3.81 -14.77 12.04
CA THR A 135 -3.75 -16.00 12.84
C THR A 135 -3.60 -15.76 14.35
N SER A 136 -3.10 -14.60 14.78
CA SER A 136 -2.80 -14.28 16.17
C SER A 136 -3.74 -13.18 16.69
N GLN A 137 -4.54 -13.51 17.70
CA GLN A 137 -5.39 -12.53 18.38
C GLN A 137 -4.56 -11.43 19.06
N GLU A 138 -3.48 -11.80 19.76
CA GLU A 138 -2.57 -10.86 20.41
C GLU A 138 -2.02 -9.83 19.42
N TYR A 139 -1.56 -10.28 18.25
CA TYR A 139 -1.08 -9.35 17.22
C TYR A 139 -2.20 -8.46 16.68
N ARG A 140 -3.43 -8.97 16.50
CA ARG A 140 -4.58 -8.14 16.11
C ARG A 140 -4.90 -7.08 17.15
N GLU A 141 -4.91 -7.45 18.43
CA GLU A 141 -5.18 -6.53 19.54
C GLU A 141 -4.11 -5.44 19.62
N TRP A 142 -2.83 -5.81 19.47
CA TRP A 142 -1.74 -4.87 19.32
C TRP A 142 -2.01 -3.90 18.14
N ILE A 143 -2.30 -4.41 16.94
CA ILE A 143 -2.63 -3.57 15.78
C ILE A 143 -3.80 -2.61 16.06
N ARG A 144 -4.86 -3.06 16.74
CA ARG A 144 -6.02 -2.23 17.10
C ARG A 144 -5.66 -1.09 18.05
N GLN A 145 -4.68 -1.27 18.93
CA GLN A 145 -4.21 -0.20 19.83
C GLN A 145 -3.45 0.91 19.07
N PHE A 146 -2.70 0.54 18.04
CA PHE A 146 -1.91 1.50 17.25
C PHE A 146 -2.69 2.12 16.08
N ASN A 147 -3.66 1.40 15.54
CA ASN A 147 -4.45 1.89 14.41
C ASN A 147 -5.69 2.63 14.89
N LYS A 148 -5.69 3.96 14.73
CA LYS A 148 -6.81 4.83 15.13
C LYS A 148 -8.05 4.71 14.24
N ASN A 149 -7.96 3.97 13.13
CA ASN A 149 -9.11 3.72 12.26
C ASN A 149 -9.88 2.48 12.75
N PRO A 150 -11.07 2.65 13.38
CA PRO A 150 -11.84 1.52 13.91
C PRO A 150 -12.33 0.58 12.80
N ASP A 151 -12.44 1.07 11.57
CA ASP A 151 -12.91 0.27 10.43
C ASP A 151 -11.77 -0.42 9.69
N PHE A 152 -10.50 -0.22 10.05
CA PHE A 152 -9.35 -0.73 9.29
C PHE A 152 -9.43 -2.23 9.01
N GLU A 153 -9.78 -3.02 10.03
CA GLU A 153 -9.93 -4.47 9.89
C GLU A 153 -11.11 -4.83 8.99
N ALA A 154 -12.29 -4.27 9.24
CA ALA A 154 -13.48 -4.50 8.42
C ALA A 154 -13.23 -4.11 6.95
N ASN A 155 -12.49 -3.03 6.73
CA ASN A 155 -12.12 -2.49 5.45
C ASN A 155 -11.22 -3.45 4.65
N ILE A 156 -10.24 -4.07 5.30
CA ILE A 156 -9.37 -5.10 4.68
C ILE A 156 -10.21 -6.25 4.14
N PHE A 157 -11.17 -6.76 4.90
CA PHE A 157 -11.95 -7.94 4.48
C PHE A 157 -13.10 -7.62 3.52
N SER A 158 -13.73 -6.46 3.67
CA SER A 158 -14.93 -6.13 2.89
C SER A 158 -14.62 -5.77 1.44
N TYR A 159 -13.47 -5.13 1.19
CA TYR A 159 -13.12 -4.64 -0.15
C TYR A 159 -11.65 -4.76 -0.50
N GLY A 160 -10.82 -5.37 0.36
CA GLY A 160 -9.43 -5.66 0.03
C GLY A 160 -9.33 -6.64 -1.14
N LEU A 161 -8.61 -6.23 -2.18
CA LEU A 161 -8.33 -7.04 -3.36
C LEU A 161 -6.85 -7.39 -3.35
N LEU A 162 -6.53 -8.67 -3.33
CA LEU A 162 -5.17 -9.21 -3.40
C LEU A 162 -4.70 -9.26 -4.84
N TRP A 163 -3.40 -9.05 -5.04
CA TRP A 163 -2.74 -9.23 -6.33
C TRP A 163 -2.76 -10.70 -6.74
N ASN A 164 -3.24 -10.93 -7.95
CA ASN A 164 -3.30 -12.23 -8.60
C ASN A 164 -2.23 -12.29 -9.69
N PRO A 165 -1.13 -13.03 -9.48
CA PRO A 165 -0.06 -13.12 -10.47
C PRO A 165 -0.49 -13.85 -11.76
N GLN A 166 -1.55 -14.66 -11.73
CA GLN A 166 -2.05 -15.38 -12.92
C GLN A 166 -2.81 -14.45 -13.86
N THR A 167 -3.59 -13.49 -13.33
CA THR A 167 -4.36 -12.53 -14.12
C THR A 167 -3.68 -11.16 -14.25
N ALA A 168 -2.60 -10.94 -13.50
CA ALA A 168 -1.91 -9.66 -13.35
C ALA A 168 -2.87 -8.52 -12.96
N ARG A 169 -3.76 -8.81 -12.00
CA ARG A 169 -4.81 -7.90 -11.51
C ARG A 169 -4.99 -8.01 -10.00
N TYR A 170 -5.58 -6.99 -9.40
CA TYR A 170 -6.11 -7.05 -8.04
C TYR A 170 -7.56 -7.53 -8.10
N ASP A 171 -7.77 -8.84 -8.06
CA ASP A 171 -9.09 -9.45 -8.22
C ASP A 171 -9.42 -10.59 -7.24
N LEU A 172 -8.45 -10.99 -6.40
CA LEU A 172 -8.67 -12.01 -5.38
C LEU A 172 -9.19 -11.36 -4.10
N SER A 173 -10.34 -11.80 -3.59
CA SER A 173 -10.87 -11.26 -2.34
C SER A 173 -9.98 -11.64 -1.15
N ALA A 174 -9.62 -10.65 -0.32
CA ALA A 174 -8.91 -10.89 0.94
C ALA A 174 -9.64 -11.88 1.84
N HIS A 175 -10.98 -11.76 1.93
CA HIS A 175 -11.84 -12.65 2.71
C HIS A 175 -11.77 -14.11 2.25
N SER A 176 -11.61 -14.35 0.94
CA SER A 176 -11.48 -15.71 0.39
C SER A 176 -10.14 -16.37 0.70
N ARG A 177 -9.09 -15.57 0.92
CA ARG A 177 -7.72 -16.04 1.15
C ARG A 177 -7.38 -16.18 2.63
N TYR A 178 -7.82 -15.21 3.43
CA TYR A 178 -7.50 -15.09 4.84
C TYR A 178 -8.75 -15.32 5.67
N ILE A 179 -8.77 -16.46 6.37
CA ILE A 179 -9.76 -16.75 7.40
C ILE A 179 -9.18 -16.26 8.73
N ILE A 180 -9.88 -15.35 9.40
CA ILE A 180 -9.55 -15.02 10.78
C ILE A 180 -9.93 -16.23 11.62
N SER A 181 -8.94 -16.87 12.27
CA SER A 181 -9.24 -17.87 13.28
C SER A 181 -10.07 -17.22 14.37
N SER A 182 -11.28 -17.75 14.60
CA SER A 182 -12.17 -17.35 15.70
C SER A 182 -11.71 -17.91 17.06
N GLU A 183 -10.49 -18.44 17.13
CA GLU A 183 -9.89 -19.02 18.33
C GLU A 183 -9.58 -17.93 19.37
N ASN A 184 -10.65 -17.59 20.09
CA ASN A 184 -10.79 -17.20 21.50
C ASN A 184 -12.02 -16.31 21.69
N ARG A 185 -13.18 -16.75 21.16
CA ARG A 185 -14.49 -16.38 21.70
C ARG A 185 -15.00 -17.46 22.67
N ALA A 186 -14.20 -17.87 23.64
CA ALA A 186 -14.63 -18.57 24.85
C ALA A 186 -13.43 -18.93 25.74
N ALA A 187 -13.23 -18.16 26.79
CA ALA A 187 -13.00 -18.64 28.15
C ALA A 187 -13.39 -17.52 29.12
#